data_AF-A0AB39KQH0-F1
#
_entry.id   AF-A0AB39KQH0-F1
#
_cell.length_a   1.000
_cell.length_b   1.000
_cell.length_c   1.000
_cell.angle_alpha   90.00
_cell.angle_beta   90.00
_cell.angle_gamma   90.00
#
_symmetry.space_group_name_H-M   'P 1'
#
loop_
_entity.id
_entity.type
_entity.pdbx_description
1 polymer ?
#
loop_
_entity_poly.entity_id
_entity_poly.type
_entity_poly.pdbx_seq_one_letter_code
_entity_poly.pdbx_strand_id
1 'polypeptide(L)'
;MNRRNLLLAAAALVAAPALPALAAPIRTRWTVSTSEGLDALCFLGPLSGKPFYARYYEPELAQIQPRMPKAAIDAMASLQAEADKANHLLGPGLCTLMSGGRTDTLDEVIASLDTAETAVLPSYRASDYWDQESWTDFIARRPRIRQVLTGLQAAGFVDLRRRALTPTAQTRLPALRDKLGGYDVIAEQERLLGRPLDPSLEVILLWFNKPHGIRIQGQRFITGITWSDEIVLRNAAHEVLHPPFPMDGPTAKTVMAILEKDPLLTRIIAEHDPAFGYNSLEGLLNEDTVEALDQIIGERLGIALEPHLRWEKADDGMHVLAAGLYGLMKADGYDRTGGNLETWMTAAARSGRLSPASLHSTAAAVLQRPADRLWPLKAV
;
A
#
# COMPACT_ATOMS: atom_id res chain seq x y z
N MET A 1 83.23 -17.88 -2.04
CA MET A 1 82.03 -18.00 -2.89
C MET A 1 81.17 -19.17 -2.41
N ASN A 2 80.03 -18.89 -1.77
CA ASN A 2 79.03 -19.88 -1.31
C ASN A 2 77.66 -19.39 -1.82
N ARG A 3 76.96 -20.09 -2.72
CA ARG A 3 76.12 -21.30 -2.55
C ARG A 3 74.98 -21.12 -1.53
N ARG A 4 73.81 -20.71 -2.05
CA ARG A 4 72.41 -21.12 -1.72
C ARG A 4 71.48 -20.22 -2.57
N ASN A 5 70.88 -20.73 -3.64
CA ASN A 5 69.52 -21.32 -3.70
C ASN A 5 68.44 -20.29 -3.31
N LEU A 6 67.29 -20.12 -3.96
CA LEU A 6 66.57 -20.74 -5.08
C LEU A 6 65.27 -19.89 -5.19
N LEU A 7 64.68 -19.80 -6.38
CA LEU A 7 63.25 -19.56 -6.65
C LEU A 7 62.60 -18.23 -6.20
N LEU A 8 62.39 -17.33 -7.16
CA LEU A 8 61.19 -16.47 -7.22
C LEU A 8 60.81 -16.22 -8.69
N ALA A 9 60.02 -17.14 -9.25
CA ALA A 9 59.21 -16.88 -10.44
C ALA A 9 57.75 -16.91 -9.98
N ALA A 10 57.23 -15.76 -9.56
CA ALA A 10 55.82 -15.58 -9.28
C ALA A 10 55.19 -14.86 -10.48
N ALA A 11 54.29 -15.58 -11.15
CA ALA A 11 53.52 -15.14 -12.29
C ALA A 11 52.70 -13.89 -11.94
N ALA A 12 52.81 -12.86 -12.79
CA ALA A 12 51.84 -11.78 -12.83
C ALA A 12 50.54 -12.31 -13.45
N LEU A 13 49.55 -12.65 -12.61
CA LEU A 13 48.18 -12.79 -13.08
C LEU A 13 47.66 -11.39 -13.41
N VAL A 14 47.49 -11.14 -14.71
CA VAL A 14 46.72 -10.02 -15.23
C VAL A 14 45.28 -10.19 -14.73
N ALA A 15 44.84 -9.27 -13.87
CA ALA A 15 43.44 -9.16 -13.48
C ALA A 15 42.63 -8.79 -14.73
N ALA A 16 41.91 -9.76 -15.29
CA ALA A 16 40.89 -9.47 -16.28
C ALA A 16 39.80 -8.62 -15.61
N PRO A 17 39.33 -7.52 -16.24
CA PRO A 17 38.19 -6.79 -15.72
C PRO A 17 36.99 -7.74 -15.71
N ALA A 18 36.35 -7.87 -14.56
CA ALA A 18 35.08 -8.58 -14.46
C ALA A 18 34.11 -7.93 -15.47
N LEU A 19 33.66 -8.72 -16.44
CA LEU A 19 32.54 -8.33 -17.28
C LEU A 19 31.39 -7.92 -16.34
N PRO A 20 30.74 -6.77 -16.54
CA PRO A 20 29.58 -6.42 -15.74
C PRO A 20 28.60 -7.59 -15.82
N ALA A 21 28.23 -8.14 -14.67
CA ALA A 21 27.16 -9.12 -14.62
C ALA A 21 25.99 -8.50 -15.37
N LEU A 22 25.58 -9.12 -16.47
CA LEU A 22 24.38 -8.73 -17.20
C LEU A 22 23.28 -8.62 -16.15
N ALA A 23 22.70 -7.43 -15.99
CA ALA A 23 21.61 -7.21 -15.05
C ALA A 23 20.58 -8.33 -15.26
N ALA A 24 20.16 -8.98 -14.19
CA ALA A 24 19.19 -10.06 -14.27
C ALA A 24 17.97 -9.57 -15.08
N PRO A 25 17.37 -10.43 -15.93
CA PRO A 25 16.25 -10.01 -16.75
C PRO A 25 15.08 -9.56 -15.86
N ILE A 26 14.45 -8.45 -16.23
CA ILE A 26 13.27 -7.92 -15.53
C ILE A 26 12.16 -8.97 -15.56
N ARG A 27 11.76 -9.43 -14.38
CA ARG A 27 10.74 -10.45 -14.19
C ARG A 27 9.34 -9.87 -14.05
N THR A 28 9.22 -8.67 -13.47
CA THR A 28 7.92 -8.00 -13.28
C THR A 28 7.23 -7.77 -14.63
N ARG A 29 5.99 -8.27 -14.75
CA ARG A 29 5.14 -8.12 -15.93
C ARG A 29 4.02 -7.13 -15.62
N TRP A 30 4.22 -5.91 -16.09
CA TRP A 30 3.31 -4.81 -15.84
C TRP A 30 2.08 -4.82 -16.74
N THR A 31 0.91 -4.67 -16.13
CA THR A 31 -0.33 -4.27 -16.80
C THR A 31 -0.73 -2.91 -16.25
N VAL A 32 -1.14 -2.00 -17.14
CA VAL A 32 -1.64 -0.67 -16.77
C VAL A 32 -3.01 -0.49 -17.41
N SER A 33 -4.01 -0.23 -16.57
CA SER A 33 -5.42 -0.11 -16.95
C SER A 33 -6.09 1.06 -16.20
N THR A 34 -7.37 1.28 -16.51
CA THR A 34 -8.26 2.15 -15.72
C THR A 34 -9.54 1.36 -15.47
N SER A 35 -10.31 1.71 -14.44
CA SER A 35 -11.60 1.06 -14.16
C SER A 35 -12.65 2.10 -13.82
N GLU A 36 -13.77 2.10 -14.55
CA GLU A 36 -14.90 2.98 -14.22
C GLU A 36 -15.63 2.50 -12.97
N GLY A 37 -15.75 1.19 -12.81
CA GLY A 37 -16.38 0.58 -11.65
C GLY A 37 -15.67 0.92 -10.34
N LEU A 38 -14.34 0.79 -10.30
CA LEU A 38 -13.55 1.15 -9.13
C LEU A 38 -13.53 2.66 -8.88
N ASP A 39 -13.51 3.50 -9.93
CA ASP A 39 -13.70 4.94 -9.78
C ASP A 39 -15.04 5.27 -9.09
N ALA A 40 -16.13 4.57 -9.44
CA ALA A 40 -17.43 4.76 -8.80
C ALA A 40 -17.43 4.38 -7.31
N LEU A 41 -16.74 3.29 -6.96
CA LEU A 41 -16.59 2.86 -5.56
C LEU A 41 -15.72 3.83 -4.75
N CYS A 42 -14.60 4.31 -5.31
CA CYS A 42 -13.77 5.31 -4.65
C CYS A 42 -14.52 6.64 -4.46
N PHE A 43 -15.35 7.04 -5.44
CA PHE A 43 -16.11 8.29 -5.38
C PHE A 43 -17.16 8.32 -4.25
N LEU A 44 -17.48 7.18 -3.63
CA LEU A 44 -18.33 7.14 -2.44
C LEU A 44 -17.72 7.89 -1.25
N GLY A 45 -16.38 7.92 -1.13
CA GLY A 45 -15.69 8.69 -0.09
C GLY A 45 -16.00 10.19 -0.18
N PRO A 46 -15.72 10.85 -1.32
CA PRO A 46 -16.11 12.24 -1.55
C PRO A 46 -17.62 12.46 -1.45
N LEU A 47 -18.44 11.57 -2.02
CA LEU A 47 -19.90 11.67 -2.03
C LEU A 47 -20.51 11.64 -0.61
N SER A 48 -19.84 10.97 0.34
CA SER A 48 -20.25 10.93 1.74
C SER A 48 -20.31 12.30 2.42
N GLY A 49 -19.65 13.31 1.85
CA GLY A 49 -19.55 14.66 2.41
C GLY A 49 -18.46 14.83 3.46
N LYS A 50 -17.65 13.79 3.74
CA LYS A 50 -16.50 13.90 4.64
C LYS A 50 -15.48 14.94 4.11
N PRO A 51 -15.15 16.00 4.87
CA PRO A 51 -14.24 17.06 4.42
C PRO A 51 -12.88 16.54 3.94
N PHE A 52 -12.36 15.50 4.61
CA PHE A 52 -11.09 14.86 4.25
C PHE A 52 -11.02 14.42 2.78
N TYR A 53 -12.12 13.88 2.25
CA TYR A 53 -12.24 13.43 0.85
C TYR A 53 -12.80 14.50 -0.07
N ALA A 54 -13.83 15.22 0.37
CA ALA A 54 -14.58 16.16 -0.47
C ALA A 54 -13.69 17.28 -1.03
N ARG A 55 -12.69 17.73 -0.27
CA ARG A 55 -11.73 18.78 -0.67
C ARG A 55 -10.99 18.49 -1.98
N TYR A 56 -10.84 17.22 -2.37
CA TYR A 56 -10.13 16.83 -3.59
C TYR A 56 -11.01 16.89 -4.84
N TYR A 57 -12.34 16.93 -4.67
CA TYR A 57 -13.32 16.69 -5.73
C TYR A 57 -14.52 17.64 -5.67
N GLU A 58 -14.35 18.84 -5.08
CA GLU A 58 -15.41 19.84 -4.97
C GLU A 58 -16.07 20.17 -6.34
N PRO A 59 -15.32 20.36 -7.44
CA PRO A 59 -15.92 20.63 -8.76
C PRO A 59 -16.77 19.48 -9.29
N GLU A 60 -16.37 18.24 -9.04
CA GLU A 60 -17.10 17.04 -9.45
C GLU A 60 -18.33 16.81 -8.57
N LEU A 61 -18.21 17.03 -7.26
CA LEU A 61 -19.34 16.95 -6.33
C LEU A 61 -20.42 17.97 -6.66
N ALA A 62 -20.05 19.21 -6.98
CA ALA A 62 -20.99 20.26 -7.39
C ALA A 62 -21.79 19.89 -8.65
N GLN A 63 -21.25 19.04 -9.54
CA GLN A 63 -21.94 18.56 -10.73
C GLN A 63 -22.88 17.37 -10.45
N ILE A 64 -22.45 16.45 -9.58
CA ILE A 64 -23.16 15.18 -9.35
C ILE A 64 -24.22 15.30 -8.26
N GLN A 65 -23.89 15.89 -7.11
CA GLN A 65 -24.78 15.91 -5.94
C GLN A 65 -26.19 16.46 -6.24
N PRO A 66 -26.37 17.55 -7.00
CA PRO A 66 -27.71 18.07 -7.31
C PRO A 66 -28.58 17.13 -8.15
N ARG A 67 -27.97 16.15 -8.83
CA ARG A 67 -28.64 15.18 -9.71
C ARG A 67 -28.85 13.82 -9.04
N MET A 68 -28.26 13.61 -7.87
CA MET A 68 -28.42 12.37 -7.12
C MET A 68 -29.85 12.24 -6.60
N PRO A 69 -30.50 11.07 -6.77
CA PRO A 69 -31.77 10.80 -6.12
C PRO A 69 -31.65 10.93 -4.60
N LYS A 70 -32.61 11.58 -3.93
CA LYS A 70 -32.58 11.76 -2.47
C LYS A 70 -32.36 10.45 -1.73
N ALA A 71 -33.04 9.39 -2.15
CA ALA A 71 -32.94 8.09 -1.51
C ALA A 71 -31.51 7.48 -1.62
N ALA A 72 -30.78 7.77 -2.70
CA ALA A 72 -29.38 7.36 -2.84
C ALA A 72 -28.46 8.18 -1.90
N ILE A 73 -28.72 9.47 -1.72
CA ILE A 73 -27.99 10.30 -0.74
C ILE A 73 -28.24 9.79 0.69
N ASP A 74 -29.48 9.50 1.05
CA ASP A 74 -29.82 8.96 2.36
C ASP A 74 -29.13 7.59 2.61
N ALA A 75 -29.10 6.72 1.61
CA ALA A 75 -28.40 5.43 1.66
C ALA A 75 -26.89 5.61 1.84
N MET A 76 -26.28 6.55 1.10
CA MET A 76 -24.85 6.87 1.21
C MET A 76 -24.49 7.37 2.61
N ALA A 77 -25.27 8.30 3.17
CA ALA A 77 -25.05 8.82 4.52
C ALA A 77 -25.12 7.70 5.58
N SER A 78 -26.08 6.79 5.44
CA SER A 78 -26.23 5.65 6.34
C SER A 78 -25.06 4.65 6.24
N LEU A 79 -24.58 4.35 5.02
CA LEU A 79 -23.41 3.51 4.81
C LEU A 79 -22.14 4.13 5.40
N GLN A 80 -21.95 5.45 5.23
CA GLN A 80 -20.80 6.14 5.80
C GLN A 80 -20.85 6.13 7.33
N ALA A 81 -22.01 6.38 7.94
CA ALA A 81 -22.15 6.36 9.39
C ALA A 81 -21.81 4.99 10.00
N GLU A 82 -22.19 3.90 9.33
CA GLU A 82 -21.80 2.54 9.73
C GLU A 82 -20.30 2.30 9.60
N ALA A 83 -19.70 2.73 8.50
CA ALA A 83 -18.25 2.61 8.28
C ALA A 83 -17.47 3.40 9.34
N ASP A 84 -17.91 4.62 9.66
CA ASP A 84 -17.31 5.47 10.70
C ASP A 84 -17.41 4.82 12.08
N LYS A 85 -18.57 4.25 12.43
CA LYS A 85 -18.75 3.53 13.69
C LYS A 85 -17.82 2.31 13.80
N ALA A 86 -17.53 1.66 12.68
CA ALA A 86 -16.61 0.53 12.61
C ALA A 86 -15.14 0.95 12.45
N ASN A 87 -14.82 2.25 12.38
CA ASN A 87 -13.49 2.76 12.04
C ASN A 87 -12.93 2.21 10.71
N HIS A 88 -13.81 1.98 9.73
CA HIS A 88 -13.47 1.42 8.43
C HIS A 88 -13.56 2.45 7.30
N LEU A 89 -12.70 2.33 6.30
CA LEU A 89 -12.74 3.13 5.08
C LEU A 89 -13.71 2.51 4.07
N LEU A 90 -14.86 3.15 3.86
CA LEU A 90 -15.94 2.60 3.00
C LEU A 90 -15.50 2.37 1.55
N GLY A 91 -14.98 3.41 0.87
CA GLY A 91 -14.57 3.32 -0.54
C GLY A 91 -13.47 2.28 -0.77
N PRO A 92 -12.32 2.39 -0.09
CA PRO A 92 -11.25 1.39 -0.16
C PRO A 92 -11.70 -0.03 0.17
N GLY A 93 -12.45 -0.22 1.27
CA GLY A 93 -12.95 -1.55 1.65
C GLY A 93 -13.86 -2.17 0.59
N LEU A 94 -14.73 -1.37 -0.03
CA LEU A 94 -15.56 -1.84 -1.15
C LEU A 94 -14.73 -2.15 -2.41
N CYS A 95 -13.70 -1.37 -2.72
CA CYS A 95 -12.80 -1.66 -3.84
C CYS A 95 -12.11 -3.02 -3.65
N THR A 96 -11.55 -3.27 -2.47
CA THR A 96 -10.89 -4.53 -2.13
C THR A 96 -11.87 -5.70 -2.23
N LEU A 97 -13.06 -5.60 -1.61
CA LEU A 97 -14.05 -6.69 -1.64
C LEU A 97 -14.57 -6.94 -3.06
N MET A 98 -14.98 -5.88 -3.78
CA MET A 98 -15.59 -6.01 -5.12
C MET A 98 -14.58 -6.38 -6.22
N SER A 99 -13.29 -6.17 -6.00
CA SER A 99 -12.23 -6.55 -6.96
C SER A 99 -12.15 -8.05 -7.25
N GLY A 100 -12.81 -8.89 -6.44
CA GLY A 100 -12.99 -10.32 -6.70
C GLY A 100 -13.95 -10.64 -7.86
N GLY A 101 -14.79 -9.68 -8.27
CA GLY A 101 -15.69 -9.76 -9.42
C GLY A 101 -15.28 -8.84 -10.58
N ARG A 102 -16.21 -8.62 -11.52
CA ARG A 102 -15.98 -7.71 -12.66
C ARG A 102 -16.14 -6.27 -12.21
N THR A 103 -15.18 -5.43 -12.58
CA THR A 103 -15.13 -4.03 -12.14
C THR A 103 -14.77 -3.07 -13.27
N ASP A 104 -14.82 -3.48 -14.55
CA ASP A 104 -14.37 -2.62 -15.65
C ASP A 104 -15.29 -1.39 -15.80
N THR A 105 -16.60 -1.59 -15.62
CA THR A 105 -17.64 -0.55 -15.70
C THR A 105 -18.53 -0.48 -14.46
N LEU A 106 -19.26 0.62 -14.29
CA LEU A 106 -20.25 0.76 -13.22
C LEU A 106 -21.35 -0.31 -13.33
N ASP A 107 -21.81 -0.61 -14.55
CA ASP A 107 -22.81 -1.66 -14.79
C ASP A 107 -22.31 -3.04 -14.35
N GLU A 108 -21.03 -3.34 -14.59
CA GLU A 108 -20.43 -4.61 -14.17
C GLU A 108 -20.25 -4.72 -12.66
N VAL A 109 -19.93 -3.62 -11.97
CA VAL A 109 -19.90 -3.59 -10.50
C VAL A 109 -21.30 -3.85 -9.95
N ILE A 110 -22.31 -3.21 -10.51
CA ILE A 110 -23.72 -3.40 -10.15
C ILE A 110 -24.16 -4.85 -10.39
N ALA A 111 -23.80 -5.46 -11.53
CA ALA A 111 -24.11 -6.85 -11.83
C ALA A 111 -23.36 -7.84 -10.91
N SER A 112 -22.09 -7.56 -10.61
CA SER A 112 -21.29 -8.35 -9.67
C SER A 112 -21.85 -8.26 -8.25
N LEU A 113 -22.39 -7.10 -7.87
CA LEU A 113 -23.04 -6.90 -6.58
C LEU A 113 -24.35 -7.72 -6.47
N ASP A 114 -25.15 -7.74 -7.54
CA ASP A 114 -26.40 -8.51 -7.59
C ASP A 114 -26.16 -10.02 -7.50
N THR A 115 -25.01 -10.48 -7.98
CA THR A 115 -24.62 -11.89 -8.02
C THR A 115 -23.41 -12.17 -7.13
N ALA A 116 -23.22 -11.40 -6.06
CA ALA A 116 -21.98 -11.39 -5.29
C ALA A 116 -21.57 -12.77 -4.76
N GLU A 117 -22.53 -13.62 -4.38
CA GLU A 117 -22.28 -14.98 -3.91
C GLU A 117 -21.58 -15.87 -4.95
N THR A 118 -21.75 -15.60 -6.25
CA THR A 118 -21.08 -16.33 -7.34
C THR A 118 -19.97 -15.52 -8.01
N ALA A 119 -20.14 -14.21 -8.14
CA ALA A 119 -19.21 -13.34 -8.85
C ALA A 119 -18.05 -12.84 -7.99
N VAL A 120 -18.24 -12.67 -6.67
CA VAL A 120 -17.28 -12.01 -5.78
C VAL A 120 -16.76 -12.95 -4.69
N LEU A 121 -17.65 -13.69 -4.04
CA LEU A 121 -17.33 -14.54 -2.90
C LEU A 121 -16.20 -15.55 -3.14
N PRO A 122 -16.13 -16.27 -4.29
CA PRO A 122 -15.07 -17.26 -4.48
C PRO A 122 -13.66 -16.65 -4.43
N SER A 123 -13.46 -15.54 -5.14
CA SER A 123 -12.19 -14.80 -5.16
C SER A 123 -11.90 -14.18 -3.80
N TYR A 124 -12.89 -13.54 -3.18
CA TYR A 124 -12.72 -12.89 -1.88
C TYR A 124 -12.33 -13.90 -0.78
N ARG A 125 -12.98 -15.07 -0.76
CA ARG A 125 -12.68 -16.15 0.18
C ARG A 125 -11.29 -16.76 -0.02
N ALA A 126 -10.76 -16.71 -1.24
CA ALA A 126 -9.40 -17.17 -1.53
C ALA A 126 -8.33 -16.11 -1.26
N SER A 127 -8.72 -14.87 -0.93
CA SER A 127 -7.80 -13.75 -0.72
C SER A 127 -7.34 -13.62 0.74
N ASP A 128 -6.23 -12.91 0.94
CA ASP A 128 -5.71 -12.56 2.28
C ASP A 128 -6.65 -11.64 3.09
N TYR A 129 -7.70 -11.13 2.46
CA TYR A 129 -8.70 -10.26 3.09
C TYR A 129 -9.94 -11.01 3.59
N TRP A 130 -10.02 -12.33 3.38
CA TRP A 130 -11.21 -13.06 3.73
C TRP A 130 -11.54 -12.93 5.22
N ASP A 131 -12.75 -12.42 5.48
CA ASP A 131 -13.35 -12.42 6.80
C ASP A 131 -14.86 -12.68 6.66
N GLN A 132 -15.35 -13.61 7.48
CA GLN A 132 -16.74 -14.05 7.43
C GLN A 132 -17.70 -12.97 7.93
N GLU A 133 -17.29 -12.17 8.92
CA GLU A 133 -18.10 -11.06 9.45
C GLU A 133 -18.22 -9.96 8.40
N SER A 134 -17.10 -9.53 7.82
CA SER A 134 -17.03 -8.55 6.73
C SER A 134 -17.88 -8.95 5.52
N TRP A 135 -17.86 -10.23 5.13
CA TRP A 135 -18.73 -10.73 4.06
C TRP A 135 -20.22 -10.64 4.43
N THR A 136 -20.57 -11.03 5.65
CA THR A 136 -21.95 -10.99 6.14
C THR A 136 -22.48 -9.56 6.17
N ASP A 137 -21.68 -8.63 6.66
CA ASP A 137 -21.96 -7.20 6.68
C ASP A 137 -22.13 -6.61 5.27
N PHE A 138 -21.26 -6.99 4.34
CA PHE A 138 -21.36 -6.58 2.95
C PHE A 138 -22.69 -7.02 2.32
N ILE A 139 -23.10 -8.28 2.50
CA ILE A 139 -24.38 -8.79 2.00
C ILE A 139 -25.56 -8.06 2.64
N ALA A 140 -25.50 -7.75 3.94
CA ALA A 140 -26.52 -6.95 4.61
C ALA A 140 -26.62 -5.52 4.06
N ARG A 141 -25.49 -4.91 3.69
CA ARG A 141 -25.40 -3.55 3.12
C ARG A 141 -25.70 -3.49 1.62
N ARG A 142 -25.66 -4.63 0.91
CA ARG A 142 -25.83 -4.75 -0.54
C ARG A 142 -26.98 -3.91 -1.12
N PRO A 143 -28.22 -3.91 -0.59
CA PRO A 143 -29.31 -3.12 -1.18
C PRO A 143 -29.03 -1.62 -1.20
N ARG A 144 -28.40 -1.10 -0.14
CA ARG A 144 -28.03 0.32 -0.04
C ARG A 144 -26.86 0.66 -0.95
N ILE A 145 -25.84 -0.21 -1.02
CA ILE A 145 -24.71 -0.03 -1.94
C ILE A 145 -25.23 0.04 -3.38
N ARG A 146 -26.09 -0.91 -3.78
CA ARG A 146 -26.74 -0.91 -5.09
C ARG A 146 -27.48 0.40 -5.36
N GLN A 147 -28.29 0.85 -4.40
CA GLN A 147 -29.06 2.08 -4.52
C GLN A 147 -28.18 3.32 -4.76
N VAL A 148 -27.03 3.41 -4.10
CA VAL A 148 -26.07 4.50 -4.33
C VAL A 148 -25.45 4.41 -5.73
N LEU A 149 -25.01 3.23 -6.15
CA LEU A 149 -24.37 3.02 -7.46
C LEU A 149 -25.32 3.29 -8.62
N THR A 150 -26.58 2.84 -8.53
CA THR A 150 -27.62 3.20 -9.51
C THR A 150 -27.95 4.69 -9.46
N GLY A 151 -27.91 5.30 -8.28
CA GLY A 151 -28.03 6.75 -8.12
C GLY A 151 -26.92 7.52 -8.86
N LEU A 152 -25.67 7.07 -8.75
CA LEU A 152 -24.52 7.62 -9.49
C LEU A 152 -24.71 7.50 -11.00
N GLN A 153 -25.17 6.33 -11.46
CA GLN A 153 -25.48 6.11 -12.87
C GLN A 153 -26.52 7.12 -13.37
N ALA A 154 -27.64 7.26 -12.65
CA ALA A 154 -28.70 8.21 -12.98
C ALA A 154 -28.25 9.69 -12.92
N ALA A 155 -27.32 10.01 -12.03
CA ALA A 155 -26.76 11.35 -11.90
C ALA A 155 -25.73 11.71 -13.00
N GLY A 156 -25.36 10.75 -13.85
CA GLY A 156 -24.42 10.95 -14.96
C GLY A 156 -22.95 10.80 -14.59
N PHE A 157 -22.63 9.95 -13.60
CA PHE A 157 -21.26 9.68 -13.15
C PHE A 157 -20.34 9.22 -14.29
N VAL A 158 -20.82 8.31 -15.15
CA VAL A 158 -20.04 7.75 -16.27
C VAL A 158 -19.53 8.86 -17.20
N ASP A 159 -20.40 9.81 -17.55
CA ASP A 159 -20.02 10.94 -18.41
C ASP A 159 -19.10 11.93 -17.70
N LEU A 160 -19.32 12.17 -16.39
CA LEU A 160 -18.40 12.97 -15.58
C LEU A 160 -17.00 12.38 -15.60
N ARG A 161 -16.87 11.09 -15.26
CA ARG A 161 -15.60 10.36 -15.23
C ARG A 161 -14.92 10.42 -16.60
N ARG A 162 -15.65 10.15 -17.68
CA ARG A 162 -15.10 10.20 -19.05
C ARG A 162 -14.47 11.56 -19.35
N ARG A 163 -15.16 12.65 -19.03
CA ARG A 163 -14.62 14.01 -19.25
C ARG A 163 -13.38 14.30 -18.41
N ALA A 164 -13.33 13.83 -17.17
CA ALA A 164 -12.19 14.04 -16.28
C ALA A 164 -10.97 13.20 -16.69
N LEU A 165 -11.19 11.94 -17.07
CA LEU A 165 -10.13 10.95 -17.22
C LEU A 165 -9.61 10.79 -18.65
N THR A 166 -10.50 10.80 -19.67
CA THR A 166 -10.13 10.46 -21.06
C THR A 166 -8.99 11.30 -21.64
N PRO A 167 -8.95 12.64 -21.49
CA PRO A 167 -7.87 13.44 -22.06
C PRO A 167 -6.48 13.03 -21.56
N THR A 168 -6.39 12.66 -20.28
CA THR A 168 -5.13 12.24 -19.63
C THR A 168 -4.81 10.78 -19.91
N ALA A 169 -5.82 9.90 -19.90
CA ALA A 169 -5.62 8.46 -20.00
C ALA A 169 -4.98 8.01 -21.32
N GLN A 170 -5.35 8.65 -22.43
CA GLN A 170 -4.85 8.28 -23.77
C GLN A 170 -3.32 8.37 -23.88
N THR A 171 -2.70 9.34 -23.21
CA THR A 171 -1.25 9.54 -23.20
C THR A 171 -0.59 8.87 -22.00
N ARG A 172 -1.24 8.93 -20.82
CA ARG A 172 -0.67 8.47 -19.56
C ARG A 172 -0.44 6.97 -19.51
N LEU A 173 -1.41 6.17 -19.95
CA LEU A 173 -1.35 4.70 -19.83
C LEU A 173 -0.16 4.08 -20.60
N PRO A 174 0.03 4.37 -21.91
CA PRO A 174 1.18 3.81 -22.64
C PRO A 174 2.51 4.34 -22.09
N ALA A 175 2.61 5.65 -21.81
CA ALA A 175 3.84 6.24 -21.29
C ALA A 175 4.26 5.63 -19.93
N LEU A 176 3.29 5.44 -19.02
CA LEU A 176 3.53 4.79 -17.75
C LEU A 176 3.94 3.33 -17.96
N ARG A 177 3.25 2.58 -18.82
CA ARG A 177 3.61 1.18 -19.10
C ARG A 177 5.06 1.05 -19.59
N ASP A 178 5.47 1.91 -20.52
CA ASP A 178 6.84 1.92 -21.04
C ASP A 178 7.85 2.25 -19.93
N LYS A 179 7.54 3.24 -19.08
CA LYS A 179 8.37 3.60 -17.93
C LYS A 179 8.50 2.43 -16.94
N LEU A 180 7.38 1.82 -16.56
CA LEU A 180 7.35 0.72 -15.58
C LEU A 180 8.12 -0.52 -16.09
N GLY A 181 8.14 -0.76 -17.41
CA GLY A 181 8.89 -1.85 -18.03
C GLY A 181 10.39 -1.87 -17.72
N GLY A 182 10.96 -0.77 -17.21
CA GLY A 182 12.35 -0.69 -16.74
C GLY A 182 12.59 -1.11 -15.29
N TYR A 183 11.55 -1.47 -14.54
CA TYR A 183 11.64 -1.75 -13.09
C TYR A 183 11.19 -3.17 -12.75
N ASP A 184 11.99 -3.86 -11.94
CA ASP A 184 11.70 -5.20 -11.43
C ASP A 184 11.33 -5.18 -9.94
N VAL A 185 10.15 -4.64 -9.65
CA VAL A 185 9.64 -4.49 -8.27
C VAL A 185 9.43 -5.86 -7.60
N ILE A 186 8.89 -6.84 -8.34
CA ILE A 186 8.63 -8.18 -7.80
C ILE A 186 9.93 -8.86 -7.35
N ALA A 187 11.01 -8.75 -8.12
CA ALA A 187 12.29 -9.35 -7.72
C ALA A 187 12.82 -8.76 -6.41
N GLU A 188 12.69 -7.44 -6.21
CA GLU A 188 13.10 -6.80 -4.97
C GLU A 188 12.18 -7.16 -3.78
N GLN A 189 10.88 -7.34 -4.02
CA GLN A 189 9.94 -7.82 -3.00
C GLN A 189 10.23 -9.27 -2.60
N GLU A 190 10.39 -10.18 -3.57
CA GLU A 190 10.75 -11.57 -3.29
C GLU A 190 12.08 -11.70 -2.52
N ARG A 191 13.06 -10.85 -2.87
CA ARG A 191 14.36 -10.81 -2.17
C ARG A 191 14.18 -10.48 -0.69
N LEU A 192 13.30 -9.54 -0.36
CA LEU A 192 13.05 -9.12 1.03
C LEU A 192 12.05 -10.00 1.77
N LEU A 193 11.10 -10.63 1.07
CA LEU A 193 10.12 -11.52 1.72
C LEU A 193 10.65 -12.94 1.89
N GLY A 194 11.50 -13.40 0.97
CA GLY A 194 12.07 -14.75 0.97
C GLY A 194 11.10 -15.81 0.48
N ARG A 195 10.11 -15.41 -0.32
CA ARG A 195 9.12 -16.29 -0.96
C ARG A 195 8.84 -15.81 -2.39
N PRO A 196 8.47 -16.72 -3.30
CA PRO A 196 8.09 -16.32 -4.64
C PRO A 196 6.75 -15.59 -4.66
N LEU A 197 6.60 -14.66 -5.58
CA LEU A 197 5.38 -13.91 -5.89
C LEU A 197 4.97 -14.14 -7.35
N ASP A 198 3.70 -13.87 -7.67
CA ASP A 198 3.30 -13.81 -9.08
C ASP A 198 4.16 -12.73 -9.78
N PRO A 199 4.71 -12.98 -10.97
CA PRO A 199 5.38 -11.93 -11.71
C PRO A 199 4.44 -10.89 -12.34
N SER A 200 3.14 -11.18 -12.50
CA SER A 200 2.17 -10.24 -13.03
C SER A 200 1.78 -9.19 -11.99
N LEU A 201 1.83 -7.90 -12.36
CA LEU A 201 1.42 -6.79 -11.51
C LEU A 201 0.54 -5.81 -12.30
N GLU A 202 -0.69 -5.61 -11.84
CA GLU A 202 -1.63 -4.66 -12.44
C GLU A 202 -1.68 -3.35 -11.66
N VAL A 203 -1.50 -2.25 -12.39
CA VAL A 203 -1.69 -0.88 -11.92
C VAL A 203 -2.99 -0.34 -12.51
N ILE A 204 -3.94 0.03 -11.65
CA ILE A 204 -5.23 0.58 -12.06
C ILE A 204 -5.24 2.08 -11.74
N LEU A 205 -5.20 2.90 -12.79
CA LEU A 205 -5.20 4.35 -12.67
C LEU A 205 -6.63 4.89 -12.59
N LEU A 206 -6.94 5.55 -11.48
CA LEU A 206 -8.25 6.16 -11.20
C LEU A 206 -8.16 7.68 -11.08
N TRP A 207 -9.30 8.35 -11.22
CA TRP A 207 -9.43 9.78 -10.94
C TRP A 207 -9.84 10.03 -9.49
N PHE A 208 -10.76 9.20 -8.96
CA PHE A 208 -11.47 9.44 -7.70
C PHE A 208 -10.86 8.74 -6.46
N ASN A 209 -9.58 8.33 -6.51
CA ASN A 209 -8.94 7.58 -5.42
C ASN A 209 -8.23 8.42 -4.37
N LYS A 210 -8.09 9.74 -4.52
CA LYS A 210 -7.29 10.57 -3.60
C LYS A 210 -7.89 10.60 -2.19
N PRO A 211 -7.04 10.57 -1.15
CA PRO A 211 -5.57 10.56 -1.19
C PRO A 211 -4.93 9.16 -1.29
N HIS A 212 -5.72 8.10 -1.43
CA HIS A 212 -5.30 6.72 -1.14
C HIS A 212 -4.65 5.99 -2.33
N GLY A 213 -3.57 5.28 -2.06
CA GLY A 213 -3.24 4.04 -2.77
C GLY A 213 -4.08 2.91 -2.17
N ILE A 214 -4.54 1.96 -2.99
CA ILE A 214 -5.39 0.88 -2.48
C ILE A 214 -4.96 -0.43 -3.11
N ARG A 215 -4.31 -1.31 -2.33
CA ARG A 215 -4.21 -2.72 -2.67
C ARG A 215 -5.61 -3.35 -2.78
N ILE A 216 -5.82 -4.09 -3.87
CA ILE A 216 -7.03 -4.90 -4.06
C ILE A 216 -6.64 -6.39 -4.17
N GLN A 217 -7.58 -7.29 -4.46
CA GLN A 217 -7.28 -8.72 -4.51
C GLN A 217 -6.24 -9.06 -5.60
N GLY A 218 -5.36 -10.02 -5.31
CA GLY A 218 -4.26 -10.41 -6.19
C GLY A 218 -3.12 -9.40 -6.21
N GLN A 219 -2.25 -9.49 -7.23
CA GLN A 219 -1.17 -8.52 -7.42
C GLN A 219 -1.62 -7.32 -8.22
N ARG A 220 -2.49 -6.54 -7.58
CA ARG A 220 -3.21 -5.44 -8.20
C ARG A 220 -3.35 -4.31 -7.20
N PHE A 221 -3.19 -3.08 -7.65
CA PHE A 221 -3.46 -1.91 -6.81
C PHE A 221 -4.00 -0.74 -7.61
N ILE A 222 -4.72 0.11 -6.90
CA ILE A 222 -5.29 1.36 -7.37
C ILE A 222 -4.33 2.50 -7.04
N THR A 223 -4.16 3.42 -7.99
CA THR A 223 -3.39 4.65 -7.79
C THR A 223 -3.94 5.78 -8.66
N GLY A 224 -3.44 7.00 -8.46
CA GLY A 224 -3.98 8.19 -9.11
C GLY A 224 -3.44 8.39 -10.52
N ILE A 225 -4.32 8.62 -11.49
CA ILE A 225 -3.92 8.92 -12.88
C ILE A 225 -3.10 10.23 -12.99
N THR A 226 -3.27 11.13 -12.02
CA THR A 226 -2.56 12.41 -11.94
C THR A 226 -1.29 12.36 -11.11
N TRP A 227 -0.95 11.20 -10.53
CA TRP A 227 0.26 11.03 -9.73
C TRP A 227 1.49 10.78 -10.61
N SER A 228 2.66 11.19 -10.12
CA SER A 228 3.92 11.03 -10.85
C SER A 228 4.32 9.55 -10.98
N ASP A 229 5.20 9.24 -11.93
CA ASP A 229 5.72 7.88 -12.13
C ASP A 229 6.37 7.34 -10.86
N GLU A 230 7.08 8.18 -10.14
CA GLU A 230 7.78 7.82 -8.91
C GLU A 230 6.79 7.50 -7.79
N ILE A 231 5.66 8.20 -7.70
CA ILE A 231 4.60 7.84 -6.75
C ILE A 231 4.02 6.47 -7.13
N VAL A 232 3.69 6.25 -8.41
CA VAL A 232 3.15 4.95 -8.84
C VAL A 232 4.12 3.80 -8.57
N LEU A 233 5.41 3.99 -8.84
CA LEU A 233 6.44 2.98 -8.57
C LEU A 233 6.62 2.72 -7.07
N ARG A 234 6.55 3.75 -6.22
CA ARG A 234 6.57 3.57 -4.75
C ARG A 234 5.33 2.81 -4.27
N ASN A 235 4.15 3.13 -4.78
CA ASN A 235 2.94 2.36 -4.50
C ASN A 235 3.10 0.90 -4.95
N ALA A 236 3.69 0.63 -6.11
CA ALA A 236 3.95 -0.75 -6.52
C ALA A 236 4.90 -1.49 -5.56
N ALA A 237 5.94 -0.80 -5.07
CA ALA A 237 6.87 -1.34 -4.08
C ALA A 237 6.18 -1.62 -2.74
N HIS A 238 5.18 -0.82 -2.38
CA HIS A 238 4.42 -0.86 -1.13
C HIS A 238 3.27 -1.88 -1.16
N GLU A 239 2.27 -1.65 -2.02
CA GLU A 239 0.96 -2.29 -1.94
C GLU A 239 1.06 -3.81 -2.04
N VAL A 240 1.95 -4.34 -2.89
CA VAL A 240 2.11 -5.80 -3.08
C VAL A 240 2.70 -6.48 -1.83
N LEU A 241 3.34 -5.75 -0.93
CA LEU A 241 3.89 -6.29 0.30
C LEU A 241 2.81 -6.60 1.34
N HIS A 242 1.59 -6.04 1.28
CA HIS A 242 0.59 -6.33 2.32
C HIS A 242 -0.02 -7.74 2.22
N PRO A 243 -0.42 -8.35 3.34
CA PRO A 243 0.34 -8.24 4.56
C PRO A 243 1.78 -8.80 4.34
N PRO A 244 2.80 -8.20 4.99
CA PRO A 244 4.21 -8.59 4.79
C PRO A 244 4.48 -10.03 5.22
N PHE A 245 3.66 -10.54 6.13
CA PHE A 245 3.57 -11.93 6.56
C PHE A 245 2.18 -12.17 7.18
N PRO A 246 1.75 -13.41 7.43
CA PRO A 246 0.44 -13.66 8.05
C PRO A 246 0.32 -12.98 9.42
N MET A 247 -0.62 -12.05 9.55
CA MET A 247 -0.79 -11.23 10.77
C MET A 247 -1.37 -12.02 11.96
N ASP A 248 -1.98 -13.17 11.70
CA ASP A 248 -2.41 -14.14 12.72
C ASP A 248 -1.33 -15.21 13.01
N GLY A 249 -0.20 -15.14 12.32
CA GLY A 249 0.90 -16.10 12.39
C GLY A 249 1.79 -15.95 13.63
N PRO A 250 2.72 -16.91 13.85
CA PRO A 250 3.62 -16.89 15.02
C PRO A 250 4.54 -15.66 15.08
N THR A 251 5.01 -15.20 13.92
CA THR A 251 5.88 -14.02 13.80
C THR A 251 5.14 -12.77 14.29
N ALA A 252 3.95 -12.49 13.73
CA ALA A 252 3.14 -11.34 14.11
C ALA A 252 2.81 -11.36 15.60
N LYS A 253 2.33 -12.49 16.14
CA LYS A 253 2.06 -12.66 17.58
C LYS A 253 3.27 -12.38 18.47
N THR A 254 4.45 -12.81 18.05
CA THR A 254 5.70 -12.58 18.81
C THR A 254 6.07 -11.10 18.83
N VAL A 255 5.94 -10.41 17.70
CA VAL A 255 6.26 -8.99 17.57
C VAL A 255 5.22 -8.15 18.33
N MET A 256 3.93 -8.44 18.16
CA MET A 256 2.83 -7.77 18.84
C MET A 256 2.97 -7.80 20.36
N ALA A 257 3.35 -8.94 20.95
CA ALA A 257 3.57 -9.06 22.39
C ALA A 257 4.67 -8.13 22.96
N ILE A 258 5.55 -7.62 22.09
CA ILE A 258 6.55 -6.60 22.41
C ILE A 258 5.96 -5.20 22.22
N LEU A 259 5.37 -4.95 21.04
CA LEU A 259 4.85 -3.63 20.67
C LEU A 259 3.67 -3.19 21.55
N GLU A 260 2.85 -4.11 22.06
CA GLU A 260 1.75 -3.82 22.99
C GLU A 260 2.23 -3.17 24.30
N LYS A 261 3.52 -3.31 24.62
CA LYS A 261 4.13 -2.73 25.81
C LYS A 261 4.80 -1.38 25.52
N ASP A 262 4.74 -0.91 24.27
CA ASP A 262 5.33 0.35 23.85
C ASP A 262 4.35 1.52 24.08
N PRO A 263 4.63 2.42 25.05
CA PRO A 263 3.76 3.55 25.33
C PRO A 263 3.73 4.58 24.20
N LEU A 264 4.77 4.68 23.38
CA LEU A 264 4.82 5.63 22.27
C LEU A 264 3.89 5.20 21.14
N LEU A 265 3.96 3.92 20.72
CA LEU A 265 3.10 3.40 19.65
C LEU A 265 1.63 3.41 20.04
N THR A 266 1.33 3.06 21.30
CA THR A 266 -0.04 3.17 21.84
C THR A 266 -0.56 4.60 21.77
N ARG A 267 0.30 5.59 22.07
CA ARG A 267 -0.07 7.01 22.00
C ARG A 267 -0.29 7.48 20.57
N ILE A 268 0.57 7.08 19.63
CA ILE A 268 0.41 7.41 18.20
C ILE A 268 -0.96 6.95 17.69
N ILE A 269 -1.33 5.70 17.95
CA ILE A 269 -2.63 5.15 17.52
C ILE A 269 -3.79 5.94 18.12
N ALA A 270 -3.68 6.36 19.38
CA ALA A 270 -4.74 7.11 20.05
C ALA A 270 -4.88 8.57 19.57
N GLU A 271 -3.80 9.17 19.03
CA GLU A 271 -3.72 10.61 18.75
C GLU A 271 -3.72 10.98 17.26
N HIS A 272 -3.37 10.05 16.35
CA HIS A 272 -3.37 10.32 14.91
C HIS A 272 -4.79 10.56 14.36
N ASP A 273 -4.90 11.17 13.18
CA ASP A 273 -6.19 11.31 12.49
C ASP A 273 -6.63 9.93 11.95
N PRO A 274 -7.72 9.33 12.48
CA PRO A 274 -8.16 8.00 12.07
C PRO A 274 -8.66 7.91 10.62
N ALA A 275 -8.79 9.06 9.94
CA ALA A 275 -9.09 9.11 8.51
C ALA A 275 -7.93 8.62 7.62
N PHE A 276 -6.69 8.59 8.15
CA PHE A 276 -5.54 8.00 7.45
C PHE A 276 -5.66 6.47 7.37
N GLY A 277 -6.12 5.82 8.45
CA GLY A 277 -6.22 4.35 8.53
C GLY A 277 -5.41 3.80 9.69
N TYR A 278 -5.06 2.51 9.66
CA TYR A 278 -4.13 1.90 10.62
C TYR A 278 -4.50 2.09 12.12
N ASN A 279 -5.81 2.10 12.39
CA ASN A 279 -6.42 2.42 13.68
C ASN A 279 -6.22 1.36 14.79
N SER A 280 -5.29 0.42 14.60
CA SER A 280 -4.96 -0.63 15.56
C SER A 280 -3.46 -0.90 15.54
N LEU A 281 -2.93 -1.49 16.60
CA LEU A 281 -1.50 -1.81 16.65
C LEU A 281 -1.10 -2.89 15.63
N GLU A 282 -2.01 -3.81 15.33
CA GLU A 282 -1.82 -4.77 14.23
C GLU A 282 -1.79 -4.06 12.87
N GLY A 283 -2.70 -3.09 12.66
CA GLY A 283 -2.72 -2.25 11.46
C GLY A 283 -1.44 -1.44 11.30
N LEU A 284 -0.96 -0.82 12.38
CA LEU A 284 0.32 -0.10 12.40
C LEU A 284 1.49 -1.04 12.14
N LEU A 285 1.55 -2.23 12.74
CA LEU A 285 2.63 -3.20 12.47
C LEU A 285 2.64 -3.64 11.00
N ASN A 286 1.46 -3.92 10.44
CA ASN A 286 1.32 -4.30 9.04
C ASN A 286 1.85 -3.18 8.14
N GLU A 287 1.36 -1.96 8.35
CA GLU A 287 1.75 -0.77 7.59
C GLU A 287 3.22 -0.41 7.71
N ASP A 288 3.70 -0.22 8.93
CA ASP A 288 5.05 0.29 9.15
C ASP A 288 6.13 -0.74 8.77
N THR A 289 5.80 -2.03 8.79
CA THR A 289 6.68 -3.05 8.21
C THR A 289 6.76 -2.90 6.69
N VAL A 290 5.64 -2.64 6.01
CA VAL A 290 5.61 -2.42 4.56
C VAL A 290 6.32 -1.12 4.20
N GLU A 291 6.07 -0.01 4.89
CA GLU A 291 6.78 1.26 4.72
C GLU A 291 8.30 1.11 4.86
N ALA A 292 8.78 0.33 5.83
CA ALA A 292 10.22 0.07 5.99
C ALA A 292 10.81 -0.69 4.79
N LEU A 293 10.09 -1.69 4.29
CA LEU A 293 10.52 -2.53 3.17
C LEU A 293 10.44 -1.78 1.83
N ASP A 294 9.36 -1.04 1.60
CA ASP A 294 9.17 -0.27 0.38
C ASP A 294 10.24 0.82 0.23
N GLN A 295 10.75 1.35 1.34
CA GLN A 295 11.81 2.35 1.34
C GLN A 295 13.12 1.71 0.89
N ILE A 296 13.43 0.51 1.38
CA ILE A 296 14.59 -0.29 0.94
C ILE A 296 14.48 -0.62 -0.56
N ILE A 297 13.30 -1.02 -1.02
CA ILE A 297 13.06 -1.32 -2.44
C ILE A 297 13.23 -0.04 -3.26
N GLY A 298 12.61 1.06 -2.83
CA GLY A 298 12.66 2.35 -3.50
C GLY A 298 14.08 2.89 -3.66
N GLU A 299 14.95 2.68 -2.67
CA GLU A 299 16.37 3.06 -2.75
C GLU A 299 17.11 2.25 -3.81
N ARG A 300 16.86 0.94 -3.89
CA ARG A 300 17.48 0.07 -4.91
C ARG A 300 16.96 0.36 -6.32
N LEU A 301 15.71 0.78 -6.44
CA LEU A 301 15.11 1.20 -7.70
C LEU A 301 15.42 2.66 -8.07
N GLY A 302 16.07 3.43 -7.19
CA GLY A 302 16.42 4.83 -7.43
C GLY A 302 15.22 5.80 -7.46
N ILE A 303 14.16 5.49 -6.71
CA ILE A 303 12.90 6.25 -6.64
C ILE A 303 12.52 6.70 -5.22
N ALA A 304 13.32 6.31 -4.22
CA ALA A 304 13.10 6.67 -2.83
C ALA A 304 13.27 8.18 -2.60
N LEU A 305 12.53 8.66 -1.61
CA LEU A 305 12.83 9.93 -0.96
C LEU A 305 13.82 9.69 0.17
N GLU A 306 14.44 10.76 0.66
CA GLU A 306 15.20 10.69 1.91
C GLU A 306 14.26 10.22 3.05
N PRO A 307 14.63 9.19 3.83
CA PRO A 307 13.73 8.56 4.80
C PRO A 307 13.08 9.55 5.79
N HIS A 308 13.86 10.50 6.32
CA HIS A 308 13.34 11.52 7.23
C HIS A 308 12.28 12.41 6.57
N LEU A 309 12.47 12.82 5.31
CA LEU A 309 11.51 13.66 4.58
C LEU A 309 10.23 12.90 4.23
N ARG A 310 10.34 11.60 3.98
CA ARG A 310 9.18 10.73 3.72
C ARG A 310 8.28 10.70 4.95
N TRP A 311 8.81 10.21 6.06
CA TRP A 311 8.01 9.96 7.27
C TRP A 311 7.72 11.21 8.09
N GLU A 312 8.37 12.35 7.86
CA GLU A 312 7.93 13.62 8.43
C GLU A 312 6.61 14.12 7.80
N LYS A 313 6.32 13.73 6.55
CA LYS A 313 5.17 14.24 5.80
C LYS A 313 4.04 13.23 5.65
N ALA A 314 4.36 11.94 5.66
CA ALA A 314 3.37 10.87 5.56
C ALA A 314 2.53 10.81 6.85
N ASP A 315 1.20 10.91 6.69
CA ASP A 315 0.19 10.68 7.72
C ASP A 315 0.51 11.33 9.08
N ASP A 316 0.83 12.62 9.02
CA ASP A 316 1.22 13.47 10.16
C ASP A 316 2.37 12.93 11.02
N GLY A 317 3.19 12.04 10.45
CA GLY A 317 4.39 11.50 11.05
C GLY A 317 4.21 10.28 11.94
N MET A 318 3.10 9.56 11.78
CA MET A 318 2.78 8.42 12.64
C MET A 318 3.73 7.22 12.46
N HIS A 319 4.42 7.11 11.32
CA HIS A 319 5.25 5.96 10.92
C HIS A 319 6.60 5.86 11.64
N VAL A 320 6.60 6.02 12.96
CA VAL A 320 7.79 5.91 13.81
C VAL A 320 8.31 4.47 13.85
N LEU A 321 7.41 3.48 13.83
CA LEU A 321 7.81 2.07 13.80
C LEU A 321 8.49 1.74 12.47
N ALA A 322 8.06 2.32 11.34
CA ALA A 322 8.68 2.12 10.04
C ALA A 322 10.12 2.60 10.04
N ALA A 323 10.36 3.82 10.55
CA ALA A 323 11.71 4.36 10.68
C ALA A 323 12.62 3.49 11.57
N GLY A 324 12.07 2.98 12.68
CA GLY A 324 12.77 2.04 13.56
C GLY A 324 13.14 0.74 12.84
N LEU A 325 12.17 0.09 12.21
CA LEU A 325 12.37 -1.17 11.47
C LEU A 325 13.35 -1.00 10.32
N TYR A 326 13.22 0.06 9.51
CA TYR A 326 14.13 0.38 8.42
C TYR A 326 15.58 0.51 8.91
N GLY A 327 15.82 1.32 9.95
CA GLY A 327 17.17 1.51 10.48
C GLY A 327 17.74 0.21 11.08
N LEU A 328 16.90 -0.60 11.70
CA LEU A 328 17.28 -1.92 12.21
C LEU A 328 17.67 -2.86 11.06
N MET A 329 16.86 -2.96 10.01
CA MET A 329 17.16 -3.79 8.83
C MET A 329 18.46 -3.36 8.14
N LYS A 330 18.71 -2.05 8.04
CA LYS A 330 19.98 -1.48 7.52
C LYS A 330 21.17 -1.88 8.37
N ALA A 331 21.05 -1.76 9.69
CA ALA A 331 22.12 -2.12 10.63
C ALA A 331 22.49 -3.62 10.54
N ASP A 332 21.50 -4.49 10.32
CA ASP A 332 21.72 -5.93 10.16
C ASP A 332 22.19 -6.32 8.75
N GLY A 333 22.22 -5.37 7.80
CA GLY A 333 22.52 -5.61 6.40
C GLY A 333 21.40 -6.34 5.63
N TYR A 334 20.22 -6.46 6.22
CA TYR A 334 19.05 -7.09 5.60
C TYR A 334 18.62 -6.35 4.32
N ASP A 335 18.78 -5.04 4.29
CA ASP A 335 18.51 -4.21 3.11
C ASP A 335 19.32 -4.67 1.88
N ARG A 336 20.57 -5.13 2.10
CA ARG A 336 21.48 -5.61 1.05
C ARG A 336 21.22 -7.07 0.69
N THR A 337 21.13 -7.94 1.69
CA THR A 337 21.05 -9.40 1.47
C THR A 337 19.63 -9.88 1.20
N GLY A 338 18.64 -9.21 1.79
CA GLY A 338 17.29 -9.77 1.95
C GLY A 338 17.33 -11.09 2.72
N GLY A 339 16.38 -11.96 2.43
CA GLY A 339 16.22 -13.25 3.08
C GLY A 339 14.75 -13.51 3.37
N ASN A 340 14.47 -14.23 4.45
CA ASN A 340 13.10 -14.48 4.90
C ASN A 340 12.71 -13.47 5.99
N LEU A 341 11.71 -12.64 5.69
CA LEU A 341 11.29 -11.53 6.56
C LEU A 341 10.82 -12.03 7.93
N GLU A 342 10.04 -13.11 7.95
CA GLU A 342 9.51 -13.68 9.19
C GLU A 342 10.62 -14.17 10.13
N THR A 343 11.66 -14.76 9.55
CA THR A 343 12.85 -15.21 10.28
C THR A 343 13.61 -14.02 10.86
N TRP A 344 13.79 -12.95 10.07
CA TRP A 344 14.45 -11.73 10.55
C TRP A 344 13.65 -11.07 11.68
N MET A 345 12.34 -10.85 11.48
CA MET A 345 11.44 -10.26 12.49
C MET A 345 11.44 -11.06 13.79
N THR A 346 11.33 -12.40 13.70
CA THR A 346 11.36 -13.28 14.88
C THR A 346 12.69 -13.23 15.62
N ALA A 347 13.82 -13.20 14.89
CA ALA A 347 15.15 -13.09 15.49
C ALA A 347 15.37 -11.71 16.15
N ALA A 348 14.93 -10.62 15.50
CA ALA A 348 14.98 -9.28 16.04
C ALA A 348 14.12 -9.16 17.32
N ALA A 349 12.93 -9.74 17.33
CA ALA A 349 12.07 -9.81 18.52
C ALA A 349 12.76 -10.52 19.68
N ARG A 350 13.28 -11.74 19.44
CA ARG A 350 13.91 -12.59 20.48
C ARG A 350 15.20 -12.01 21.05
N SER A 351 15.95 -11.25 20.25
CA SER A 351 17.19 -10.60 20.68
C SER A 351 16.97 -9.25 21.36
N GLY A 352 15.71 -8.81 21.50
CA GLY A 352 15.37 -7.53 22.13
C GLY A 352 15.58 -6.31 21.22
N ARG A 353 15.90 -6.51 19.94
CA ARG A 353 16.08 -5.42 18.97
C ARG A 353 14.78 -4.65 18.71
N LEU A 354 13.64 -5.31 18.85
CA LEU A 354 12.32 -4.67 18.73
C LEU A 354 11.81 -4.08 20.06
N SER A 355 12.66 -3.99 21.10
CA SER A 355 12.27 -3.29 22.34
C SER A 355 12.07 -1.79 22.08
N PRO A 356 11.20 -1.10 22.85
CA PRO A 356 10.94 0.33 22.67
C PRO A 356 12.22 1.18 22.63
N ALA A 357 13.16 0.94 23.57
CA ALA A 357 14.42 1.68 23.61
C ALA A 357 15.25 1.54 22.32
N SER A 358 15.31 0.33 21.76
CA SER A 358 16.05 0.05 20.53
C SER A 358 15.35 0.64 19.30
N LEU A 359 14.03 0.45 19.18
CA LEU A 359 13.22 1.01 18.09
C LEU A 359 13.27 2.53 18.10
N HIS A 360 13.04 3.18 19.25
CA HIS A 360 12.97 4.64 19.35
C HIS A 360 14.34 5.28 19.10
N SER A 361 15.42 4.71 19.63
CA SER A 361 16.77 5.21 19.35
C SER A 361 17.12 5.08 17.86
N THR A 362 16.66 4.03 17.20
CA THR A 362 16.91 3.81 15.77
C THR A 362 16.07 4.74 14.92
N ALA A 363 14.78 4.86 15.22
CA ALA A 363 13.86 5.79 14.58
C ALA A 363 14.35 7.25 14.72
N ALA A 364 14.83 7.63 15.90
CA ALA A 364 15.42 8.94 16.17
C ALA A 364 16.59 9.28 15.23
N ALA A 365 17.50 8.32 15.02
CA ALA A 365 18.62 8.50 14.10
C ALA A 365 18.16 8.65 12.65
N VAL A 366 17.20 7.82 12.21
CA VAL A 366 16.65 7.83 10.85
C VAL A 366 15.86 9.11 10.57
N LEU A 367 15.01 9.52 11.51
CA LEU A 367 14.17 10.72 11.42
C LEU A 367 14.92 12.01 11.75
N GLN A 368 16.18 11.91 12.20
CA GLN A 368 17.02 13.03 12.62
C GLN A 368 16.40 13.88 13.74
N ARG A 369 15.81 13.21 14.75
CA ARG A 369 15.07 13.83 15.86
C ARG A 369 15.44 13.20 17.20
N PRO A 370 15.25 13.91 18.34
CA PRO A 370 15.42 13.31 19.65
C PRO A 370 14.45 12.14 19.89
N ALA A 371 14.92 11.07 20.53
CA ALA A 371 14.11 9.88 20.82
C ALA A 371 12.91 10.15 21.73
N ASP A 372 12.98 11.18 22.57
CA ASP A 372 11.89 11.65 23.43
C ASP A 372 10.90 12.58 22.70
N ARG A 373 11.14 12.88 21.41
CA ARG A 373 10.33 13.79 20.58
C ARG A 373 9.95 13.18 19.23
N LEU A 374 9.71 11.87 19.18
CA LEU A 374 9.29 11.20 17.95
C LEU A 374 7.83 11.51 17.59
N TRP A 375 6.96 11.74 18.57
CA TRP A 375 5.54 12.06 18.38
C TRP A 375 5.02 13.02 19.47
N PRO A 376 4.03 13.89 19.19
CA PRO A 376 3.59 14.31 17.86
C PRO A 376 4.65 15.13 17.12
N LEU A 377 4.53 15.27 15.79
CA LEU A 377 5.42 16.14 15.01
C LEU A 377 5.25 17.62 15.37
N LYS A 378 4.01 18.03 15.64
CA LYS A 378 3.67 19.38 16.08
C LYS A 378 3.32 19.31 17.55
N ALA A 379 3.93 20.16 18.38
CA ALA A 379 3.41 20.38 19.72
C ALA A 379 1.98 20.92 19.56
N VAL A 380 1.00 20.15 20.04
CA VAL A 380 -0.38 20.59 20.15
C VAL A 380 -0.46 21.73 21.17
#